data_AF-A0A2V1B2R4-F1
#
_entry.id   AF-A0A2V1B2R4-F1
#
_cell.length_a   1.000
_cell.length_b   1.000
_cell.length_c   1.000
_cell.angle_alpha   90.00
_cell.angle_beta   90.00
_cell.angle_gamma   90.00
#
_symmetry.space_group_name_H-M   'P 1'
#
loop_
_entity.id
_entity.type
_entity.pdbx_description
1 polymer ?
#
loop_
_entity_poly.entity_id
_entity_poly.type
_entity_poly.pdbx_seq_one_letter_code
_entity_poly.pdbx_strand_id
1 'polypeptide(L)'
;MRYTIEWKLTVNNRAIVPKDTEQDIVLAPGAYWQKFLEPKLEDTVRKLKRSLESNFTSVVISVTQRKEADIPKRFDNTNVDWASIESQ
;
A
#
# COMPACT_ATOMS: atom_id res chain seq x y z
N MET A 1 -15.69 5.82 12.32
CA MET A 1 -15.16 4.84 11.36
C MET A 1 -13.65 4.82 11.54
N ARG A 2 -13.03 3.65 11.72
CA ARG A 2 -11.57 3.51 11.74
C ARG A 2 -11.19 2.40 10.78
N TYR A 3 -10.16 2.65 9.98
CA TYR A 3 -9.65 1.72 8.99
C TYR A 3 -8.33 1.14 9.46
N THR A 4 -8.05 -0.07 9.01
CA THR A 4 -6.74 -0.70 9.09
C THR A 4 -6.27 -0.93 7.67
N ILE A 5 -5.10 -0.42 7.30
CA ILE A 5 -4.49 -0.69 5.99
C ILE A 5 -3.32 -1.63 6.22
N GLU A 6 -3.42 -2.86 5.70
CA GLU A 6 -2.30 -3.77 5.59
C GLU A 6 -1.68 -3.64 4.21
N TRP A 7 -0.36 -3.54 4.15
CA TRP A 7 0.35 -3.41 2.88
C TRP A 7 1.68 -4.17 2.88
N LYS A 8 2.15 -4.54 1.68
CA LYS A 8 3.49 -5.08 1.48
C LYS A 8 4.11 -4.52 0.21
N LEU A 9 5.41 -4.30 0.26
CA LEU A 9 6.20 -3.76 -0.84
C LEU A 9 7.21 -4.81 -1.31
N THR A 10 7.06 -5.23 -2.55
CA THR A 10 8.01 -6.13 -3.22
C THR A 10 8.70 -5.35 -4.33
N VAL A 11 10.04 -5.37 -4.33
CA VAL A 11 10.86 -4.77 -5.40
C VAL A 11 11.77 -5.84 -5.98
N ASN A 12 11.73 -6.02 -7.30
CA ASN A 12 12.49 -7.03 -8.02
C ASN A 12 12.34 -8.45 -7.41
N ASN A 13 11.08 -8.86 -7.19
CA ASN A 13 10.73 -10.13 -6.52
C ASN A 13 11.28 -10.31 -5.09
N ARG A 14 11.93 -9.30 -4.50
CA ARG A 14 12.36 -9.30 -3.10
C ARG A 14 11.35 -8.52 -2.26
N ALA A 15 10.83 -9.16 -1.22
CA ALA A 15 9.98 -8.49 -0.24
C ALA A 15 10.84 -7.52 0.57
N ILE A 16 10.69 -6.22 0.29
CA ILE A 16 11.39 -5.14 1.01
C ILE A 16 10.63 -4.81 2.29
N VAL A 17 9.30 -4.78 2.16
CA VAL A 17 8.38 -4.71 3.30
C VAL A 17 7.49 -5.95 3.20
N PRO A 18 7.77 -7.02 3.98
CA PRO A 18 7.07 -8.29 3.84
C PRO A 18 5.59 -8.20 4.22
N LYS A 19 5.27 -7.41 5.25
CA LYS A 19 3.93 -7.07 5.69
C LYS A 19 4.02 -5.94 6.72
N ASP A 20 3.27 -4.87 6.52
CA ASP A 20 3.14 -3.74 7.45
C ASP A 20 1.64 -3.42 7.63
N THR A 21 1.29 -2.81 8.75
CA THR A 21 -0.10 -2.58 9.16
C THR A 21 -0.22 -1.21 9.81
N GLU A 22 -0.97 -0.33 9.17
CA GLU A 22 -1.33 0.98 9.71
C GLU A 22 -2.76 0.88 10.29
N GLN A 23 -2.90 1.08 11.60
CA GLN A 23 -4.17 0.95 12.32
C GLN A 23 -4.75 2.32 12.72
N ASP A 24 -6.01 2.31 13.16
CA ASP A 24 -6.71 3.49 13.70
C ASP A 24 -6.74 4.68 12.72
N ILE A 25 -6.73 4.39 11.42
CA ILE A 25 -6.81 5.41 10.38
C ILE A 25 -8.20 6.04 10.41
N VAL A 26 -8.26 7.34 10.64
CA VAL A 26 -9.50 8.13 10.71
C VAL A 26 -9.88 8.81 9.40
N LEU A 27 -8.96 8.81 8.43
CA LEU A 27 -9.20 9.32 7.08
C LEU A 27 -9.76 8.22 6.18
N ALA A 28 -10.38 8.62 5.07
CA ALA A 28 -10.67 7.68 4.00
C ALA A 28 -9.37 6.99 3.55
N PRO A 29 -9.34 5.66 3.36
CA PRO A 29 -8.13 4.92 3.01
C PRO A 29 -7.35 5.51 1.83
N GLY A 30 -8.04 5.98 0.78
CA GLY A 30 -7.40 6.64 -0.36
C GLY A 30 -6.78 7.98 -0.02
N ALA A 31 -7.46 8.78 0.81
CA ALA A 31 -6.91 10.05 1.29
C ALA A 31 -5.70 9.85 2.22
N TYR A 32 -5.72 8.81 3.07
CA TYR A 32 -4.57 8.45 3.90
C TYR A 32 -3.40 7.97 3.04
N TRP A 33 -3.69 7.15 2.02
CA TRP A 33 -2.68 6.63 1.11
C TRP A 33 -1.91 7.76 0.42
N GLN A 34 -2.63 8.64 -0.27
CA GLN A 34 -2.01 9.74 -1.03
C GLN A 34 -1.21 10.70 -0.14
N LYS A 35 -1.66 10.93 1.10
CA LYS A 35 -1.00 11.86 2.03
C LYS A 35 0.20 11.28 2.75
N PHE A 36 0.19 9.98 3.06
CA PHE A 36 1.15 9.39 3.99
C PHE A 36 1.87 8.16 3.43
N LEU A 37 1.13 7.17 2.90
CA LEU A 37 1.72 5.91 2.46
C LEU A 37 2.41 6.00 1.10
N GLU A 38 1.76 6.61 0.11
CA GLU A 38 2.32 6.82 -1.22
C GLU A 38 3.70 7.51 -1.18
N PRO A 39 3.87 8.69 -0.53
CA PRO A 39 5.18 9.33 -0.45
C PRO A 39 6.22 8.51 0.35
N LYS A 40 5.80 7.77 1.39
CA LYS A 40 6.67 6.86 2.16
C LYS A 40 7.18 5.70 1.29
N LEU A 41 6.30 5.11 0.47
CA LEU A 41 6.65 4.05 -0.47
C LEU A 41 7.55 4.59 -1.58
N GLU A 42 7.22 5.73 -2.17
CA GLU A 42 8.02 6.33 -3.24
C GLU A 42 9.44 6.68 -2.77
N ASP A 43 9.61 7.24 -1.57
CA ASP A 43 10.94 7.51 -1.01
C ASP A 43 11.74 6.21 -0.79
N THR A 44 11.08 5.17 -0.27
CA THR A 44 11.67 3.84 -0.07
C THR A 44 12.10 3.22 -1.41
N VAL A 45 11.22 3.25 -2.41
CA VAL A 45 11.49 2.76 -3.76
C VAL A 45 12.59 3.58 -4.43
N ARG A 46 12.61 4.91 -4.27
CA ARG A 46 13.64 5.79 -4.84
C ARG A 46 15.02 5.52 -4.24
N LYS A 47 15.11 5.35 -2.91
CA LYS A 47 16.34 4.94 -2.22
C LYS A 47 16.82 3.59 -2.73
N LEU A 48 15.89 2.66 -2.95
CA LEU A 48 16.20 1.32 -3.39
C LEU A 48 16.57 1.23 -4.89
N LYS A 49 15.90 1.97 -5.77
CA LYS A 49 16.24 2.10 -7.20
C LYS A 49 17.61 2.73 -7.42
N ARG A 50 18.05 3.62 -6.53
CA ARG A 50 19.45 4.10 -6.53
C ARG A 50 20.46 3.00 -6.22
N SER A 51 20.04 1.94 -5.52
CA SER A 51 20.88 0.82 -5.11
C SER A 51 20.71 -0.43 -5.98
N LEU A 52 19.66 -0.54 -6.78
CA LEU A 52 19.31 -1.70 -7.60
C LEU A 52 18.94 -1.23 -9.01
N GLU A 53 19.70 -1.69 -10.01
CA GLU A 53 19.44 -1.44 -11.43
C GLU A 53 18.14 -2.12 -11.89
N SER A 54 16.98 -1.47 -11.72
CA SER A 54 15.68 -1.77 -12.41
C SER A 54 15.05 -3.17 -12.17
N ASN A 55 13.77 -3.48 -12.40
CA ASN A 55 12.52 -2.75 -12.61
C ASN A 55 11.38 -3.77 -12.34
N PHE A 56 10.83 -3.81 -11.13
CA PHE A 56 9.43 -4.23 -10.89
C PHE A 56 9.09 -3.90 -9.44
N THR A 57 8.16 -2.97 -9.21
CA THR A 57 7.64 -2.69 -7.86
C THR A 57 6.20 -3.18 -7.85
N SER A 58 5.83 -4.02 -6.90
CA SER A 58 4.42 -4.40 -6.69
C SER A 58 4.04 -4.08 -5.25
N VAL A 59 2.83 -3.55 -5.10
CA VAL A 59 2.25 -3.20 -3.81
C VAL A 59 0.95 -3.99 -3.64
N VAL A 60 0.82 -4.71 -2.54
CA VAL A 60 -0.43 -5.40 -2.20
C VAL A 60 -1.04 -4.72 -1.00
N ILE A 61 -2.34 -4.44 -1.06
CA ILE A 61 -3.07 -3.65 -0.07
C ILE A 61 -4.35 -4.39 0.34
N SER A 62 -4.65 -4.37 1.63
CA SER A 62 -5.90 -4.87 2.22
C SER A 62 -6.41 -3.81 3.19
N VAL A 63 -7.71 -3.51 3.20
CA VAL A 63 -8.26 -2.34 3.90
C VAL A 63 -9.45 -2.70 4.77
N THR A 64 -9.18 -3.05 6.02
CA THR A 64 -10.22 -3.55 6.91
C THR A 64 -10.92 -2.43 7.63
N GLN A 65 -12.17 -2.22 7.25
CA GLN A 65 -13.12 -1.56 8.13
C GLN A 65 -13.61 -2.60 9.15
N ARG A 66 -13.58 -2.25 10.44
CA ARG A 66 -13.78 -3.14 11.61
C ARG A 66 -15.04 -4.05 11.64
N LYS A 67 -15.87 -4.08 10.59
CA LYS A 67 -17.11 -4.87 10.49
C LYS A 67 -17.18 -5.82 9.28
N GLU A 68 -16.25 -5.78 8.33
CA GLU A 68 -16.29 -6.63 7.12
C GLU A 68 -14.92 -7.29 6.84
N ALA A 69 -14.97 -8.42 6.15
CA ALA A 69 -13.77 -9.18 5.75
C ALA A 69 -13.25 -8.68 4.39
N ASP A 70 -11.94 -8.43 4.29
CA ASP A 70 -11.32 -7.92 3.07
C ASP A 70 -10.95 -8.95 2.03
N ILE A 71 -10.91 -8.45 0.79
CA ILE A 71 -10.22 -9.09 -0.32
C ILE A 71 -8.93 -8.30 -0.59
N PRO A 72 -7.73 -8.87 -0.34
CA PRO A 72 -6.48 -8.18 -0.61
C PRO A 72 -6.33 -7.94 -2.13
N LYS A 73 -6.16 -6.68 -2.53
CA LYS A 73 -5.94 -6.30 -3.93
C LYS A 73 -4.45 -6.06 -4.19
N ARG A 74 -3.97 -6.64 -5.28
CA ARG A 74 -2.59 -6.47 -5.75
C ARG A 74 -2.57 -5.43 -6.85
N PHE A 75 -1.69 -4.44 -6.69
CA PHE A 75 -1.44 -3.40 -7.66
C PHE A 75 0.01 -3.48 -8.13
N ASP A 76 0.21 -3.28 -9.42
CA ASP A 76 1.54 -3.11 -9.99
C ASP A 76 1.94 -1.64 -9.89
N ASN A 77 3.17 -1.40 -9.42
CA ASN A 77 3.69 -0.12 -8.95
C ASN A 77 2.95 0.41 -7.70
N THR A 78 3.10 1.71 -7.44
CA THR A 78 2.46 2.45 -6.33
C THR A 78 1.10 3.05 -6.72
N ASN A 79 0.65 2.85 -7.97
CA ASN A 79 -0.61 3.40 -8.45
C ASN A 79 -1.77 2.48 -8.04
N VAL A 80 -2.53 2.94 -7.05
CA VAL A 80 -3.59 2.17 -6.40
C VAL A 80 -4.93 2.81 -6.74
N ASP A 81 -5.85 2.02 -7.30
CA ASP A 81 -7.21 2.47 -7.56
C ASP A 81 -8.07 2.39 -6.29
N TRP A 82 -8.09 3.50 -5.55
CA TRP A 82 -8.84 3.63 -4.30
C TRP A 82 -10.35 3.67 -4.50
N ALA A 83 -10.84 4.12 -5.65
CA ALA A 83 -12.29 4.14 -5.92
C ALA A 83 -12.86 2.71 -5.92
N SER A 84 -12.09 1.76 -6.44
CA SER A 84 -12.41 0.33 -6.41
C SER A 84 -12.33 -0.32 -5.02
N ILE A 85 -11.69 0.32 -4.04
CA ILE A 85 -11.53 -0.19 -2.67
C ILE A 85 -12.58 0.44 -1.75
N GLU A 86 -12.85 1.74 -1.91
CA GLU A 86 -13.78 2.49 -1.05
C GLU A 86 -15.24 2.33 -1.46
N SER A 87 -15.52 1.82 -2.67
CA SER A 87 -16.87 1.53 -3.15
C SER A 87 -17.40 0.15 -2.71
N GLN A 88 -16.64 -0.61 -1.91
CA GLN A 88 -17.12 -1.88 -1.33
C GLN A 88 -18.11 -1.65 -0.19
#